data_AF-A0AA38HPJ0-F1
#
_entry.id   AF-A0AA38HPJ0-F1
#
_cell.length_a   1.000
_cell.length_b   1.000
_cell.length_c   1.000
_cell.angle_alpha   90.00
_cell.angle_beta   90.00
_cell.angle_gamma   90.00
#
_symmetry.space_group_name_H-M   'P 1'
#
loop_
_entity.id
_entity.type
_entity.pdbx_description
1 polymer ?
#
loop_
_entity_poly.entity_id
_entity_poly.type
_entity_poly.pdbx_seq_one_letter_code
_entity_poly.pdbx_strand_id
1 'polypeptide(L)'
;MGDKRIRGKNFTEREKNMLFELVTADFKSVIENKESDAITVAKKNLAWQEIAQSYNAQCETGHRTAKQLHALYDNMKKTARSNLYSDKKSSYKTGGGTFVPKSTALDAKIVTVLKDQFQPLQNKFDSSASYIEGQPKPSCSGFNMTEKYNIEDCSLESADALSDDTPNTPGRVEVTRTSPTESVASATPSPPPQQPVKGRTAQKRKFQMQSVQVPKKRSTCAETISNRFVRRKNYKDMQDAEVQKLKIDILNIEKELKLKQLAVVQQQLDNDRKLFELNFQHRVEEISFERKMRQMKLNRLQAAEEDI
;
A
#
# COMPACT_ATOMS: atom_id res chain seq x y z
N MET A 1 -6.91 33.61 -13.38
CA MET A 1 -7.16 33.72 -11.92
C MET A 1 -6.98 32.34 -11.32
N GLY A 2 -6.30 32.21 -10.17
CA GLY A 2 -6.16 30.90 -9.50
C GLY A 2 -7.38 30.62 -8.63
N ASP A 3 -8.01 29.46 -8.83
CA ASP A 3 -9.18 29.07 -8.05
C ASP A 3 -8.85 28.94 -6.56
N LYS A 4 -9.61 29.65 -5.71
CA LYS A 4 -9.43 29.58 -4.25
C LYS A 4 -9.92 28.21 -3.77
N ARG A 5 -8.98 27.34 -3.38
CA ARG A 5 -9.28 25.99 -2.88
C ARG A 5 -10.14 26.07 -1.61
N ILE A 6 -11.44 25.87 -1.75
CA ILE A 6 -12.40 25.85 -0.63
C ILE A 6 -12.04 24.67 0.29
N ARG A 7 -11.84 24.95 1.58
CA ARG A 7 -11.57 23.92 2.59
C ARG A 7 -12.87 23.16 2.89
N GLY A 8 -12.91 21.87 2.59
CA GLY A 8 -14.05 21.01 2.96
C GLY A 8 -14.24 20.91 4.47
N LYS A 9 -15.44 20.51 4.90
CA LYS A 9 -15.77 20.22 6.31
C LYS A 9 -14.81 19.18 6.89
N ASN A 10 -14.55 19.24 8.21
CA ASN A 10 -13.80 18.20 8.91
C ASN A 10 -14.61 16.89 8.97
N PHE A 11 -13.94 15.75 9.11
CA PHE A 11 -14.56 14.43 9.27
C PHE A 11 -15.06 14.23 10.71
N THR A 12 -16.31 13.79 10.85
CA THR A 12 -16.91 13.41 12.14
C THR A 12 -16.33 12.09 12.66
N GLU A 13 -16.57 11.78 13.94
CA GLU A 13 -16.17 10.49 14.52
C GLU A 13 -16.97 9.31 13.94
N ARG A 14 -18.26 9.50 13.67
CA ARG A 14 -19.11 8.52 12.97
C ARG A 14 -18.55 8.19 11.59
N GLU A 15 -18.19 9.20 10.80
CA GLU A 15 -17.58 9.00 9.48
C GLU A 15 -16.22 8.27 9.54
N LYS A 16 -15.40 8.51 10.57
CA LYS A 16 -14.14 7.77 10.77
C LYS A 16 -14.39 6.29 11.11
N ASN A 17 -15.37 5.99 11.96
CA ASN A 17 -15.78 4.62 12.26
C ASN A 17 -16.31 3.93 10.99
N MET A 18 -17.22 4.59 10.26
CA MET A 18 -17.77 4.10 9.00
C MET A 18 -16.70 3.81 7.94
N LEU A 19 -15.72 4.70 7.77
CA LEU A 19 -14.58 4.45 6.87
C LEU A 19 -13.74 3.25 7.33
N PHE A 20 -13.49 3.12 8.63
CA PHE A 20 -12.74 1.99 9.17
C PHE A 20 -13.48 0.67 8.94
N GLU A 21 -14.80 0.65 9.16
CA GLU A 21 -15.65 -0.53 8.98
C GLU A 21 -15.72 -0.94 7.49
N LEU A 22 -15.92 0.01 6.56
CA LEU A 22 -15.86 -0.25 5.11
C LEU A 22 -14.50 -0.85 4.68
N VAL A 23 -13.38 -0.29 5.15
CA VAL A 23 -12.04 -0.82 4.81
C VAL A 23 -11.83 -2.22 5.39
N THR A 24 -12.34 -2.50 6.59
CA THR A 24 -12.03 -3.74 7.32
C THR A 24 -12.95 -4.90 7.03
N ALA A 25 -14.18 -4.66 6.58
CA ALA A 25 -15.11 -5.69 6.12
C ALA A 25 -14.61 -6.34 4.80
N ASP A 26 -14.53 -5.55 3.73
CA ASP A 26 -14.39 -6.10 2.37
C ASP A 26 -12.98 -5.95 1.78
N PHE A 27 -12.23 -4.91 2.19
CA PHE A 27 -11.02 -4.47 1.50
C PHE A 27 -9.70 -4.70 2.26
N LYS A 28 -9.75 -5.25 3.48
CA LYS A 28 -8.59 -5.38 4.39
C LYS A 28 -7.38 -6.02 3.73
N SER A 29 -7.58 -7.14 3.05
CA SER A 29 -6.52 -7.93 2.39
C SER A 29 -5.87 -7.20 1.22
N VAL A 30 -6.61 -6.34 0.51
CA VAL A 30 -6.10 -5.58 -0.64
C VAL A 30 -5.37 -4.32 -0.18
N ILE A 31 -5.95 -3.58 0.77
CA ILE A 31 -5.40 -2.30 1.25
C ILE A 31 -4.14 -2.51 2.10
N GLU A 32 -4.12 -3.49 3.00
CA GLU A 32 -2.98 -3.75 3.89
C GLU A 32 -1.91 -4.68 3.30
N ASN A 33 -2.07 -5.12 2.04
CA ASN A 33 -1.01 -5.82 1.32
C ASN A 33 0.24 -4.91 1.22
N LYS A 34 1.44 -5.43 1.51
CA LYS A 34 2.70 -4.69 1.46
C LYS A 34 3.37 -4.64 0.09
N GLU A 35 2.91 -5.45 -0.87
CA GLU A 35 3.43 -5.46 -2.25
C GLU A 35 3.22 -4.12 -2.96
N SER A 36 4.21 -3.76 -3.78
CA SER A 36 4.31 -2.50 -4.54
C SER A 36 4.19 -2.69 -6.06
N ASP A 37 3.83 -3.89 -6.52
CA ASP A 37 3.72 -4.21 -7.94
C ASP A 37 2.60 -3.41 -8.63
N ALA A 38 2.78 -3.12 -9.92
CA ALA A 38 1.83 -2.31 -10.70
C ALA A 38 0.39 -2.86 -10.65
N ILE A 39 0.23 -4.19 -10.62
CA ILE A 39 -1.07 -4.86 -10.50
C ILE A 39 -1.67 -4.64 -9.10
N THR A 40 -0.88 -4.81 -8.04
CA THR A 40 -1.34 -4.60 -6.66
C THR A 40 -1.66 -3.12 -6.39
N VAL A 41 -0.88 -2.19 -6.95
CA VAL A 41 -1.18 -0.75 -6.91
C VAL A 41 -2.49 -0.43 -7.65
N ALA A 42 -2.72 -1.02 -8.83
CA ALA A 42 -4.00 -0.86 -9.54
C ALA A 42 -5.19 -1.40 -8.73
N LYS A 43 -5.07 -2.60 -8.13
CA LYS A 43 -6.09 -3.18 -7.25
C LYS A 43 -6.39 -2.30 -6.03
N LYS A 44 -5.36 -1.77 -5.35
CA LYS A 44 -5.51 -0.81 -4.24
C LYS A 44 -6.23 0.47 -4.67
N ASN A 45 -5.93 0.99 -5.87
CA ASN A 45 -6.59 2.18 -6.40
C ASN A 45 -8.08 1.93 -6.69
N LEU A 46 -8.44 0.77 -7.24
CA LEU A 46 -9.84 0.36 -7.46
C LEU A 46 -10.59 0.19 -6.14
N ALA A 47 -10.00 -0.53 -5.17
CA ALA A 47 -10.56 -0.67 -3.83
C ALA A 47 -10.84 0.70 -3.17
N TRP A 48 -9.90 1.65 -3.25
CA TRP A 48 -10.13 3.00 -2.75
C TRP A 48 -11.20 3.80 -3.51
N GLN A 49 -11.50 3.47 -4.77
CA GLN A 49 -12.63 4.04 -5.51
C GLN A 49 -13.97 3.47 -5.05
N GLU A 50 -14.06 2.15 -4.85
CA GLU A 50 -15.26 1.46 -4.35
C GLU A 50 -15.60 1.88 -2.90
N ILE A 51 -14.58 1.97 -2.03
CA ILE A 51 -14.70 2.52 -0.68
C ILE A 51 -15.19 3.98 -0.74
N ALA A 52 -14.71 4.79 -1.69
CA ALA A 52 -15.17 6.17 -1.83
C ALA A 52 -16.63 6.26 -2.28
N GLN A 53 -17.08 5.40 -3.20
CA GLN A 53 -18.49 5.34 -3.60
C GLN A 53 -19.39 4.98 -2.41
N SER A 54 -19.05 3.90 -1.70
CA SER A 54 -19.80 3.40 -0.54
C SER A 54 -19.82 4.40 0.62
N TYR A 55 -18.68 5.04 0.90
CA TYR A 55 -18.58 6.12 1.89
C TYR A 55 -19.44 7.33 1.49
N ASN A 56 -19.35 7.78 0.23
CA ASN A 56 -20.04 8.99 -0.21
C ASN A 56 -21.56 8.83 -0.26
N ALA A 57 -22.06 7.61 -0.50
CA ALA A 57 -23.48 7.27 -0.41
C ALA A 57 -24.07 7.43 1.01
N GLN A 58 -23.22 7.45 2.05
CA GLN A 58 -23.62 7.50 3.47
C GLN A 58 -23.11 8.76 4.21
N CYS A 59 -22.27 9.58 3.57
CA CYS A 59 -21.60 10.69 4.25
C CYS A 59 -22.47 11.95 4.41
N GLU A 60 -22.32 12.63 5.55
CA GLU A 60 -23.09 13.84 5.87
C GLU A 60 -22.26 15.12 5.71
N THR A 61 -20.93 15.02 5.76
CA THR A 61 -20.04 16.19 5.61
C THR A 61 -19.70 16.54 4.16
N GLY A 62 -20.27 15.81 3.19
CA GLY A 62 -20.12 16.04 1.76
C GLY A 62 -19.05 15.16 1.09
N HIS A 63 -19.18 15.03 -0.24
CA HIS A 63 -18.46 14.09 -1.10
C HIS A 63 -16.93 14.19 -0.99
N ARG A 64 -16.25 13.03 -0.93
CA ARG A 64 -14.81 12.88 -0.76
C ARG A 64 -14.19 12.07 -1.88
N THR A 65 -12.94 12.38 -2.22
CA THR A 65 -12.16 11.59 -3.17
C THR A 65 -11.49 10.41 -2.48
N ALA A 66 -11.28 9.32 -3.21
CA ALA A 66 -10.48 8.16 -2.80
C ALA A 66 -9.17 8.56 -2.09
N LYS A 67 -8.44 9.54 -2.63
CA LYS A 67 -7.18 10.05 -2.06
C LYS A 67 -7.35 10.72 -0.69
N GLN A 68 -8.48 11.39 -0.44
CA GLN A 68 -8.77 12.00 0.87
C GLN A 68 -9.12 10.94 1.91
N LEU A 69 -9.86 9.90 1.54
CA LEU A 69 -10.22 8.80 2.44
C LEU A 69 -8.99 7.94 2.78
N HIS A 70 -8.15 7.62 1.79
CA HIS A 70 -6.87 6.95 2.01
C HIS A 70 -5.98 7.74 3.00
N ALA A 71 -5.84 9.06 2.80
CA ALA A 71 -5.08 9.91 3.71
C ALA A 71 -5.70 9.99 5.13
N LEU A 72 -7.02 9.99 5.25
CA LEU A 72 -7.71 9.93 6.53
C LEU A 72 -7.44 8.62 7.27
N TYR A 73 -7.54 7.49 6.57
CA TYR A 73 -7.30 6.16 7.11
C TYR A 73 -5.84 5.98 7.58
N ASP A 74 -4.87 6.43 6.77
CA ASP A 74 -3.46 6.46 7.18
C ASP A 74 -3.21 7.33 8.41
N ASN A 75 -3.89 8.48 8.51
CA ASN A 75 -3.81 9.33 9.68
C ASN A 75 -4.45 8.66 10.90
N MET A 76 -5.57 7.96 10.76
CA MET A 76 -6.18 7.16 11.84
C MET A 76 -5.21 6.08 12.34
N LYS A 77 -4.55 5.32 11.45
CA LYS A 77 -3.53 4.32 11.84
C LYS A 77 -2.35 4.96 12.62
N LYS A 78 -1.91 6.15 12.21
CA LYS A 78 -0.83 6.91 12.88
C LYS A 78 -1.28 7.47 14.24
N THR A 79 -2.47 8.05 14.31
CA THR A 79 -3.06 8.59 15.54
C THR A 79 -3.27 7.50 16.58
N ALA A 80 -3.84 6.35 16.21
CA ALA A 80 -4.01 5.22 17.12
C ALA A 80 -2.68 4.78 17.75
N ARG A 81 -1.62 4.66 16.93
CA ARG A 81 -0.27 4.31 17.40
C ARG A 81 0.30 5.35 18.36
N SER A 82 0.14 6.63 18.03
CA SER A 82 0.61 7.75 18.85
C SER A 82 -0.14 7.84 20.20
N ASN A 83 -1.46 7.67 20.18
CA ASN A 83 -2.30 7.71 21.37
C ASN A 83 -1.95 6.57 22.32
N LEU A 84 -1.89 5.32 21.84
CA LEU A 84 -1.53 4.17 22.65
C LEU A 84 -0.08 4.21 23.18
N TYR A 85 0.86 4.74 22.39
CA TYR A 85 2.21 4.98 22.88
C TYR A 85 2.25 6.08 23.96
N SER A 86 1.48 7.17 23.80
CA SER A 86 1.33 8.19 24.84
C SER A 86 0.75 7.59 26.12
N ASP A 87 -0.31 6.78 26.01
CA ASP A 87 -1.03 6.20 27.13
C ASP A 87 -0.15 5.21 27.90
N LYS A 88 0.51 4.29 27.19
CA LYS A 88 1.52 3.40 27.75
C LYS A 88 2.65 4.18 28.43
N LYS A 89 3.17 5.24 27.79
CA LYS A 89 4.22 6.09 28.38
C LYS A 89 3.74 6.83 29.64
N SER A 90 2.48 7.26 29.71
CA SER A 90 1.92 7.87 30.92
C SER A 90 1.63 6.87 32.03
N SER A 91 1.27 5.62 31.71
CA SER A 91 1.02 4.59 32.73
C SER A 91 2.27 4.21 33.54
N TYR A 92 3.47 4.42 32.98
CA TYR A 92 4.75 4.24 33.69
C TYR A 92 5.22 5.48 34.46
N LYS A 93 4.47 6.59 34.48
CA LYS A 93 4.87 7.78 35.25
C LYS A 93 4.46 7.65 36.71
N THR A 94 5.45 7.43 37.57
CA THR A 94 5.28 7.45 39.03
C THR A 94 5.32 8.88 39.56
N GLY A 95 4.24 9.35 40.20
CA GLY A 95 4.17 10.72 40.74
C GLY A 95 2.80 11.18 41.24
N GLY A 96 1.90 10.26 41.62
CA GLY A 96 0.60 10.58 42.24
C GLY A 96 -0.47 11.24 41.33
N GLY A 97 -0.17 11.54 40.07
CA GLY A 97 -1.12 12.15 39.14
C GLY A 97 -2.12 11.17 38.52
N THR A 98 -3.35 11.63 38.29
CA THR A 98 -4.40 10.84 37.62
C THR A 98 -4.07 10.58 36.15
N PHE A 99 -4.07 9.32 35.74
CA PHE A 99 -3.96 8.95 34.32
C PHE A 99 -5.30 9.19 33.59
N VAL A 100 -5.25 9.89 32.46
CA VAL A 100 -6.38 10.06 31.53
C VAL A 100 -5.94 9.49 30.17
N PRO A 101 -6.59 8.43 29.64
CA PRO A 101 -6.24 7.88 28.35
C PRO A 101 -6.60 8.85 27.21
N LYS A 102 -5.72 8.94 26.21
CA LYS A 102 -5.96 9.64 24.95
C LYS A 102 -6.48 8.72 23.86
N SER A 103 -6.30 7.41 24.01
CA SER A 103 -6.81 6.42 23.07
C SER A 103 -8.34 6.38 23.08
N THR A 104 -8.91 6.39 21.88
CA THR A 104 -10.35 6.29 21.64
C THR A 104 -10.77 4.84 21.43
N ALA A 105 -12.08 4.56 21.52
CA ALA A 105 -12.62 3.23 21.18
C ALA A 105 -12.28 2.82 19.73
N LEU A 106 -12.22 3.78 18.80
CA LEU A 106 -11.76 3.57 17.43
C LEU A 106 -10.27 3.19 17.37
N ASP A 107 -9.40 3.81 18.18
CA ASP A 107 -7.98 3.46 18.24
C ASP A 107 -7.79 2.01 18.71
N ALA A 108 -8.57 1.57 19.70
CA ALA A 108 -8.58 0.18 20.17
C ALA A 108 -9.07 -0.80 19.09
N LYS A 109 -10.13 -0.46 18.33
CA LYS A 109 -10.57 -1.24 17.16
C LYS A 109 -9.45 -1.36 16.11
N ILE A 110 -8.79 -0.25 15.76
CA ILE A 110 -7.68 -0.20 14.78
C ILE A 110 -6.57 -1.18 15.16
N VAL A 111 -6.11 -1.15 16.41
CA VAL A 111 -5.02 -2.02 16.87
C VAL A 111 -5.44 -3.47 16.98
N THR A 112 -6.69 -3.76 17.33
CA THR A 112 -7.22 -5.13 17.37
C THR A 112 -7.23 -5.76 15.98
N VAL A 113 -7.69 -5.03 14.96
CA VAL A 113 -7.79 -5.54 13.58
C VAL A 113 -6.42 -5.61 12.87
N LEU A 114 -5.49 -4.70 13.21
CA LEU A 114 -4.16 -4.58 12.59
C LEU A 114 -3.01 -5.03 13.51
N LYS A 115 -3.28 -5.90 14.48
CA LYS A 115 -2.39 -6.34 15.56
C LYS A 115 -0.93 -6.52 15.14
N ASP A 116 -0.69 -7.24 14.05
CA ASP A 116 0.65 -7.59 13.55
C ASP A 116 1.50 -6.39 13.12
N GLN A 117 0.87 -5.24 12.83
CA GLN A 117 1.57 -3.99 12.52
C GLN A 117 1.88 -3.14 13.75
N PHE A 118 1.23 -3.42 14.89
CA PHE A 118 1.36 -2.66 16.14
C PHE A 118 2.25 -3.34 17.18
N GLN A 119 2.53 -4.64 17.02
CA GLN A 119 3.51 -5.34 17.84
C GLN A 119 4.94 -5.04 17.37
N PRO A 120 5.91 -4.85 18.28
CA PRO A 120 7.32 -4.77 17.93
C PRO A 120 7.79 -6.13 17.39
N LEU A 121 8.66 -6.11 16.38
CA LEU A 121 9.32 -7.33 15.91
C LEU A 121 10.27 -7.82 17.01
N GLN A 122 10.20 -9.11 17.35
CA GLN A 122 11.16 -9.73 18.25
C GLN A 122 12.51 -9.89 17.53
N ASN A 123 13.54 -9.22 18.04
CA ASN A 123 14.91 -9.37 17.57
C ASN A 123 15.79 -9.92 18.70
N LYS A 124 16.17 -11.19 18.59
CA LYS A 124 17.02 -11.91 19.58
C LYS A 124 18.50 -11.52 19.56
N PHE A 125 18.93 -10.68 18.62
CA PHE A 125 20.30 -10.18 18.50
C PHE A 125 20.43 -8.69 18.81
N ASP A 126 19.34 -8.05 19.26
CA ASP A 126 19.34 -6.66 19.70
C ASP A 126 19.79 -6.57 21.16
N SER A 127 20.55 -5.53 21.53
CA SER A 127 20.90 -5.27 22.94
C SER A 127 19.67 -5.06 23.84
N SER A 128 18.50 -4.81 23.25
CA SER A 128 17.20 -4.68 23.94
C SER A 128 16.36 -5.96 23.99
N ALA A 129 16.86 -7.12 23.50
CA ALA A 129 16.09 -8.37 23.42
C ALA A 129 15.46 -8.81 24.76
N SER A 130 16.23 -8.75 25.85
CA SER A 130 15.79 -9.11 27.21
C SER A 130 14.64 -8.24 27.74
N TYR A 131 14.49 -7.00 27.23
CA TYR A 131 13.41 -6.10 27.63
C TYR A 131 12.02 -6.57 27.14
N ILE A 132 11.98 -7.40 26.09
CA ILE A 132 10.74 -7.95 25.55
C ILE A 132 10.32 -9.22 26.31
N GLU A 133 11.28 -10.03 26.74
CA GLU A 133 11.03 -11.28 27.48
C GLU A 133 10.62 -11.03 28.95
N GLY A 134 11.18 -10.00 29.59
CA GLY A 134 10.90 -9.65 30.99
C GLY A 134 9.55 -8.97 31.27
N GLN A 135 8.67 -8.78 30.28
CA GLN A 135 7.35 -8.19 30.51
C GLN A 135 6.37 -9.28 31.02
N PRO A 136 5.79 -9.16 32.23
CA PRO A 136 4.70 -10.05 32.62
C PRO A 136 3.54 -9.86 31.65
N LYS A 137 3.06 -10.95 31.05
CA LYS A 137 1.90 -10.92 30.14
C LYS A 137 0.70 -10.32 30.89
N PRO A 138 0.11 -9.21 30.43
CA PRO A 138 -1.15 -8.74 30.97
C PRO A 138 -2.27 -9.68 30.49
N SER A 139 -2.47 -10.78 31.22
CA SER A 139 -3.65 -11.63 31.10
C SER A 139 -4.83 -10.92 31.76
N CYS A 140 -5.33 -9.85 31.11
CA CYS A 140 -6.49 -9.10 31.55
C CYS A 140 -7.79 -9.86 31.24
N SER A 141 -7.96 -11.01 31.87
CA SER A 141 -9.17 -11.84 31.87
C SER A 141 -9.81 -11.82 33.26
N GLY A 142 -10.37 -10.66 33.65
CA GLY A 142 -11.20 -10.46 34.85
C GLY A 142 -10.53 -10.69 36.21
N PHE A 143 -10.70 -9.76 37.15
CA PHE A 143 -11.68 -9.95 38.23
C PHE A 143 -11.87 -8.65 39.04
N ASN A 144 -12.85 -8.70 39.93
CA ASN A 144 -13.38 -7.57 40.67
C ASN A 144 -12.51 -7.14 41.88
N MET A 145 -12.93 -6.01 42.43
CA MET A 145 -12.43 -5.32 43.61
C MET A 145 -12.42 -6.16 44.90
N THR A 146 -11.60 -5.69 45.85
CA THR A 146 -11.70 -5.77 47.33
C THR A 146 -10.79 -6.78 48.06
N GLU A 147 -10.22 -6.29 49.18
CA GLU A 147 -9.54 -7.01 50.28
C GLU A 147 -8.13 -7.60 50.03
N LYS A 148 -7.23 -7.74 51.02
CA LYS A 148 -6.81 -6.90 52.19
C LYS A 148 -5.61 -7.61 52.85
N TYR A 149 -4.62 -6.88 53.37
CA TYR A 149 -3.40 -7.41 54.06
C TYR A 149 -2.44 -8.23 53.14
N ASN A 150 -1.15 -8.42 53.46
CA ASN A 150 -0.33 -7.93 54.57
C ASN A 150 1.10 -7.57 54.10
N ILE A 151 1.86 -6.82 54.92
CA ILE A 151 3.26 -6.43 54.67
C ILE A 151 4.18 -7.20 55.62
N GLU A 152 5.11 -7.99 55.08
CA GLU A 152 6.33 -8.50 55.73
C GLU A 152 7.39 -8.55 54.60
N ASP A 153 8.29 -7.57 54.50
CA ASP A 153 9.62 -7.48 55.13
C ASP A 153 10.55 -8.67 54.88
N CYS A 154 11.66 -8.41 54.17
CA CYS A 154 12.97 -8.96 54.53
C CYS A 154 14.10 -8.13 53.88
N SER A 155 14.70 -7.25 54.70
CA SER A 155 16.12 -6.81 54.71
C SER A 155 17.08 -7.42 53.66
N LEU A 156 17.73 -6.61 52.82
CA LEU A 156 19.07 -6.00 53.01
C LEU A 156 20.25 -6.98 52.93
N GLU A 157 21.15 -6.76 51.96
CA GLU A 157 22.59 -6.57 52.23
C GLU A 157 23.20 -5.55 51.25
N SER A 158 24.00 -4.63 51.80
CA SER A 158 25.03 -3.83 51.11
C SER A 158 26.37 -4.61 51.20
N ALA A 159 27.50 -4.26 50.61
CA ALA A 159 27.95 -3.07 49.88
C ALA A 159 29.10 -3.49 48.94
N ASP A 160 29.54 -2.60 48.04
CA ASP A 160 30.85 -1.92 48.20
C ASP A 160 31.26 -1.16 46.92
N ALA A 161 32.04 -0.11 47.12
CA ALA A 161 32.64 0.70 46.08
C ALA A 161 34.13 0.86 46.39
N LEU A 162 34.98 1.00 45.35
CA LEU A 162 36.24 1.76 45.33
C LEU A 162 36.85 1.71 43.90
N SER A 163 37.25 2.90 43.42
CA SER A 163 38.46 3.27 42.65
C SER A 163 39.46 2.16 42.23
N ASP A 164 40.19 2.23 41.12
CA ASP A 164 40.38 3.25 40.05
C ASP A 164 40.91 2.53 38.76
N ASP A 165 41.34 3.11 37.63
CA ASP A 165 41.85 4.46 37.29
C ASP A 165 41.56 4.79 35.79
N THR A 166 42.12 5.90 35.29
CA THR A 166 42.18 6.36 33.89
C THR A 166 43.68 6.53 33.49
N PRO A 167 44.12 7.21 32.40
CA PRO A 167 43.42 7.72 31.21
C PRO A 167 44.11 7.35 29.86
N ASN A 168 43.40 7.53 28.72
CA ASN A 168 43.82 8.53 27.71
C ASN A 168 42.74 8.82 26.64
N THR A 169 42.41 10.10 26.48
CA THR A 169 41.70 10.72 25.34
C THR A 169 42.76 11.33 24.38
N PRO A 170 42.46 12.23 23.40
CA PRO A 170 41.20 12.66 22.74
C PRO A 170 41.24 12.36 21.21
N GLY A 171 40.24 12.63 20.37
CA GLY A 171 38.93 13.29 20.49
C GLY A 171 38.61 14.07 19.20
N ARG A 172 37.38 14.56 18.99
CA ARG A 172 37.11 15.80 18.21
C ARG A 172 35.72 16.38 18.48
N VAL A 173 35.70 17.70 18.64
CA VAL A 173 34.57 18.54 19.05
C VAL A 173 33.53 18.83 17.96
N GLU A 174 32.29 19.03 18.43
CA GLU A 174 31.18 19.75 17.79
C GLU A 174 31.33 21.28 18.02
N VAL A 175 30.75 22.15 17.19
CA VAL A 175 30.24 23.50 17.56
C VAL A 175 29.51 24.18 16.39
N THR A 176 28.53 25.02 16.72
CA THR A 176 27.56 25.69 15.83
C THR A 176 27.85 27.17 15.49
N ARG A 177 27.33 27.63 14.33
CA ARG A 177 26.80 28.99 14.00
C ARG A 177 27.67 30.25 14.21
N THR A 178 27.78 31.06 13.15
CA THR A 178 27.19 32.43 13.01
C THR A 178 27.26 32.95 11.55
N SER A 179 26.44 33.95 11.24
CA SER A 179 26.45 34.80 10.01
C SER A 179 26.72 36.29 10.46
N PRO A 180 26.83 37.37 9.62
CA PRO A 180 26.03 37.67 8.40
C PRO A 180 26.69 38.56 7.29
N THR A 181 25.84 39.08 6.36
CA THR A 181 25.94 40.34 5.54
C THR A 181 27.07 40.47 4.48
N GLU A 182 26.76 40.46 3.17
CA GLU A 182 26.51 41.63 2.25
C GLU A 182 27.76 41.99 1.41
N SER A 183 27.74 42.56 0.18
CA SER A 183 26.69 42.81 -0.83
C SER A 183 27.30 43.23 -2.21
N VAL A 184 26.46 43.42 -3.25
CA VAL A 184 26.65 44.21 -4.51
C VAL A 184 27.70 43.81 -5.59
N ALA A 185 27.15 43.24 -6.69
CA ALA A 185 27.27 43.57 -8.13
C ALA A 185 28.59 44.00 -8.86
N SER A 186 28.82 43.29 -9.98
CA SER A 186 29.20 43.74 -11.35
C SER A 186 30.33 44.77 -11.61
N ALA A 187 31.30 44.39 -12.47
CA ALA A 187 31.51 44.99 -13.81
C ALA A 187 32.63 44.30 -14.62
N THR A 188 32.48 44.28 -15.94
CA THR A 188 33.52 43.95 -16.94
C THR A 188 34.57 45.06 -17.06
N PRO A 189 35.79 44.79 -17.55
CA PRO A 189 36.31 45.65 -18.61
C PRO A 189 37.03 44.94 -19.78
N SER A 190 37.08 45.65 -20.91
CA SER A 190 37.67 45.28 -22.20
C SER A 190 39.12 45.81 -22.37
N PRO A 191 39.87 45.48 -23.45
CA PRO A 191 41.34 45.63 -23.52
C PRO A 191 41.85 46.84 -24.33
N PRO A 192 43.16 47.15 -24.23
CA PRO A 192 43.92 47.80 -25.31
C PRO A 192 45.37 47.24 -25.46
N PRO A 193 46.28 47.81 -26.29
CA PRO A 193 46.23 47.95 -27.75
C PRO A 193 47.51 47.38 -28.46
N GLN A 194 47.60 47.50 -29.80
CA GLN A 194 48.73 47.02 -30.62
C GLN A 194 49.67 48.13 -31.14
N GLN A 195 50.88 47.73 -31.58
CA GLN A 195 51.79 48.27 -32.63
C GLN A 195 53.26 48.55 -32.16
N PRO A 196 54.27 48.72 -33.05
CA PRO A 196 54.65 47.83 -34.17
C PRO A 196 56.19 47.62 -34.31
N VAL A 197 56.68 46.54 -34.95
CA VAL A 197 58.09 46.46 -35.45
C VAL A 197 58.26 45.58 -36.69
N LYS A 198 59.36 45.80 -37.43
CA LYS A 198 59.51 45.46 -38.87
C LYS A 198 60.37 44.22 -39.17
N GLY A 199 59.81 43.31 -39.96
CA GLY A 199 60.40 42.53 -41.08
C GLY A 199 61.80 41.88 -41.04
N ARG A 200 61.87 40.62 -41.52
CA ARG A 200 62.84 40.21 -42.58
C ARG A 200 62.53 38.83 -43.21
N THR A 201 62.44 38.83 -44.55
CA THR A 201 62.83 37.80 -45.55
C THR A 201 62.54 36.29 -45.37
N ALA A 202 62.13 35.68 -46.49
CA ALA A 202 61.67 34.29 -46.57
C ALA A 202 62.77 33.22 -46.73
N GLN A 203 62.46 32.00 -46.30
CA GLN A 203 63.00 30.76 -46.89
C GLN A 203 61.90 29.70 -47.07
N LYS A 204 61.54 29.38 -48.31
CA LYS A 204 60.71 28.22 -48.64
C LYS A 204 61.57 26.95 -48.57
N ARG A 205 61.48 26.17 -47.49
CA ARG A 205 61.98 24.79 -47.47
C ARG A 205 60.83 23.84 -47.78
N LYS A 206 60.84 23.24 -48.97
CA LYS A 206 59.98 22.08 -49.29
C LYS A 206 60.37 20.95 -48.34
N PHE A 207 59.43 20.47 -47.52
CA PHE A 207 59.54 19.16 -46.89
C PHE A 207 58.58 18.19 -47.58
N GLN A 208 59.14 17.05 -47.96
CA GLN A 208 58.49 16.01 -48.74
C GLN A 208 57.55 15.21 -47.84
N MET A 209 56.33 14.95 -48.29
CA MET A 209 55.40 14.09 -47.56
C MET A 209 55.94 12.66 -47.56
N GLN A 210 56.47 12.21 -46.42
CA GLN A 210 56.59 10.78 -46.15
C GLN A 210 55.24 10.28 -45.63
N SER A 211 54.75 9.19 -46.22
CA SER A 211 53.51 8.54 -45.83
C SER A 211 53.67 7.90 -44.45
N VAL A 212 53.28 8.62 -43.40
CA VAL A 212 53.05 8.00 -42.08
C VAL A 212 51.92 6.99 -42.26
N GLN A 213 52.25 5.70 -42.18
CA GLN A 213 51.24 4.65 -42.09
C GLN A 213 50.46 4.88 -40.79
N VAL A 214 49.23 5.36 -40.92
CA VAL A 214 48.36 5.62 -39.76
C VAL A 214 48.16 4.29 -39.03
N PRO A 215 48.61 4.14 -37.76
CA PRO A 215 48.39 2.90 -37.03
C PRO A 215 46.89 2.68 -36.90
N LYS A 216 46.43 1.45 -37.21
CA LYS A 216 45.02 1.04 -37.14
C LYS A 216 44.40 1.59 -35.86
N LYS A 217 43.39 2.47 -35.99
CA LYS A 217 42.80 3.22 -34.87
C LYS A 217 42.52 2.28 -33.70
N ARG A 218 43.31 2.40 -32.63
CA ARG A 218 42.98 1.78 -31.35
C ARG A 218 41.66 2.39 -30.90
N SER A 219 40.60 1.57 -30.84
CA SER A 219 39.28 1.99 -30.36
C SER A 219 39.44 2.81 -29.10
N THR A 220 39.01 4.07 -29.14
CA THR A 220 39.19 4.94 -27.98
C THR A 220 38.35 4.40 -26.82
N CYS A 221 38.75 4.68 -25.57
CA CYS A 221 37.97 4.24 -24.40
C CYS A 221 36.49 4.68 -24.51
N ALA A 222 36.26 5.91 -25.00
CA ALA A 222 34.93 6.45 -25.28
C ALA A 222 34.12 5.63 -26.31
N GLU A 223 34.76 5.15 -27.38
CA GLU A 223 34.13 4.36 -28.44
C GLU A 223 33.76 2.94 -27.96
N THR A 224 34.60 2.34 -27.10
CA THR A 224 34.29 1.10 -26.40
C THR A 224 33.15 1.27 -25.39
N ILE A 225 33.09 2.40 -24.68
CA ILE A 225 32.00 2.74 -23.75
C ILE A 225 30.68 2.96 -24.51
N SER A 226 30.71 3.70 -25.62
CA SER A 226 29.55 3.94 -26.49
C SER A 226 28.96 2.62 -27.02
N ASN A 227 29.80 1.75 -27.58
CA ASN A 227 29.38 0.42 -28.05
C ASN A 227 28.79 -0.45 -26.92
N ARG A 228 29.30 -0.35 -25.68
CA ARG A 228 28.74 -1.04 -24.52
C ARG A 228 27.35 -0.50 -24.14
N PHE A 229 27.13 0.81 -24.24
CA PHE A 229 25.84 1.43 -23.99
C PHE A 229 24.79 1.01 -25.04
N VAL A 230 25.13 1.07 -26.33
CA VAL A 230 24.25 0.64 -27.42
C VAL A 230 23.87 -0.83 -27.27
N ARG A 231 24.82 -1.73 -26.99
CA ARG A 231 24.52 -3.16 -26.74
C ARG A 231 23.57 -3.37 -25.57
N ARG A 232 23.75 -2.65 -24.45
CA ARG A 232 22.86 -2.71 -23.29
C ARG A 232 21.45 -2.20 -23.62
N LYS A 233 21.34 -1.11 -24.39
CA LYS A 233 20.05 -0.59 -24.84
C LYS A 233 19.35 -1.61 -25.73
N ASN A 234 20.00 -2.09 -26.79
CA ASN A 234 19.41 -3.06 -27.73
C ASN A 234 18.98 -4.37 -27.02
N TYR A 235 19.74 -4.84 -26.02
CA TYR A 235 19.37 -5.98 -25.20
C TYR A 235 18.11 -5.71 -24.37
N LYS A 236 18.02 -4.53 -23.74
CA LYS A 236 16.83 -4.13 -22.98
C LYS A 236 15.61 -3.96 -23.90
N ASP A 237 15.75 -3.27 -25.02
CA ASP A 237 14.68 -3.05 -26.00
C ASP A 237 14.14 -4.41 -26.54
N MET A 238 15.01 -5.42 -26.68
CA MET A 238 14.64 -6.79 -27.06
C MET A 238 13.86 -7.51 -25.95
N GLN A 239 14.30 -7.42 -24.69
CA GLN A 239 13.55 -7.96 -23.54
C GLN A 239 12.19 -7.27 -23.37
N ASP A 240 12.13 -5.94 -23.53
CA ASP A 240 10.89 -5.17 -23.43
C ASP A 240 9.91 -5.58 -24.56
N ALA A 241 10.39 -5.89 -25.78
CA ALA A 241 9.59 -6.42 -26.87
C ALA A 241 9.07 -7.85 -26.61
N GLU A 242 9.89 -8.72 -26.03
CA GLU A 242 9.49 -10.08 -25.62
C GLU A 242 8.42 -10.05 -24.52
N VAL A 243 8.58 -9.18 -23.51
CA VAL A 243 7.58 -8.94 -22.46
C VAL A 243 6.28 -8.38 -23.04
N GLN A 244 6.34 -7.48 -24.03
CA GLN A 244 5.14 -7.00 -24.72
C GLN A 244 4.42 -8.11 -25.48
N LYS A 245 5.14 -9.00 -26.17
CA LYS A 245 4.57 -10.17 -26.84
C LYS A 245 3.86 -11.08 -25.84
N LEU A 246 4.54 -11.48 -24.76
CA LEU A 246 3.96 -12.32 -23.70
C LEU A 246 2.72 -11.68 -23.08
N LYS A 247 2.70 -10.35 -22.91
CA LYS A 247 1.53 -9.63 -22.41
C LYS A 247 0.34 -9.68 -23.37
N ILE A 248 0.58 -9.61 -24.68
CA ILE A 248 -0.47 -9.76 -25.71
C ILE A 248 -1.01 -11.21 -25.68
N ASP A 249 -0.13 -12.20 -25.60
CA ASP A 249 -0.50 -13.61 -25.53
C ASP A 249 -1.35 -13.92 -24.27
N ILE A 250 -0.97 -13.38 -23.10
CA ILE A 250 -1.77 -13.47 -21.87
C ILE A 250 -3.16 -12.85 -22.04
N LEU A 251 -3.26 -11.65 -22.61
CA LEU A 251 -4.54 -10.99 -22.85
C LEU A 251 -5.45 -11.76 -23.82
N ASN A 252 -4.86 -12.43 -24.82
CA ASN A 252 -5.60 -13.31 -25.73
C ASN A 252 -6.12 -14.56 -25.01
N ILE A 253 -5.30 -15.19 -24.16
CA ILE A 253 -5.71 -16.34 -23.34
C ILE A 253 -6.83 -15.95 -22.35
N GLU A 254 -6.72 -14.80 -21.69
CA GLU A 254 -7.78 -14.27 -20.80
C GLU A 254 -9.09 -14.01 -21.55
N LYS A 255 -9.01 -13.47 -22.77
CA LYS A 255 -10.18 -13.26 -23.65
C LYS A 255 -10.84 -14.59 -24.04
N GLU A 256 -10.06 -15.59 -24.44
CA GLU A 256 -10.59 -16.92 -24.76
C GLU A 256 -11.24 -17.59 -23.56
N LEU A 257 -10.62 -17.49 -22.39
CA LEU A 257 -11.15 -18.05 -21.15
C LEU A 257 -12.51 -17.43 -20.79
N LYS A 258 -12.65 -16.09 -20.91
CA LYS A 258 -13.93 -15.40 -20.71
C LYS A 258 -14.99 -15.79 -21.75
N LEU A 259 -14.61 -15.98 -23.01
CA LEU A 259 -15.54 -16.45 -24.05
C LEU A 259 -16.03 -17.88 -23.76
N LYS A 260 -15.14 -18.79 -23.34
CA LYS A 260 -15.49 -20.16 -22.93
C LYS A 260 -16.42 -20.16 -21.71
N GLN A 261 -16.16 -19.31 -20.71
CA GLN A 261 -17.04 -19.13 -19.54
C GLN A 261 -18.44 -18.65 -19.94
N LEU A 262 -18.53 -17.64 -20.82
CA LEU A 262 -19.81 -17.12 -21.31
C LEU A 262 -20.60 -18.18 -22.08
N ALA A 263 -19.93 -18.98 -22.92
CA ALA A 263 -20.56 -20.09 -23.64
C ALA A 263 -21.15 -21.16 -22.71
N VAL A 264 -20.46 -21.50 -21.61
CA VAL A 264 -20.98 -22.43 -20.58
C VAL A 264 -22.22 -21.86 -19.89
N VAL A 265 -22.21 -20.58 -19.52
CA VAL A 265 -23.39 -19.93 -18.90
C VAL A 265 -24.57 -19.91 -19.88
N GLN A 266 -24.33 -19.60 -21.16
CA GLN A 266 -25.37 -19.62 -22.19
C GLN A 266 -25.96 -21.03 -22.38
N GLN A 267 -25.10 -22.06 -22.43
CA GLN A 267 -25.55 -23.45 -22.52
C GLN A 267 -26.38 -23.87 -21.29
N GLN A 268 -26.03 -23.41 -20.09
CA GLN A 268 -26.82 -23.67 -18.89
C GLN A 268 -28.21 -23.04 -18.99
N LEU A 269 -28.31 -21.77 -19.41
CA LEU A 269 -29.59 -21.09 -19.62
C LEU A 269 -30.47 -21.79 -20.68
N ASP A 270 -29.87 -22.30 -21.76
CA ASP A 270 -30.58 -23.09 -22.77
C ASP A 270 -31.07 -24.45 -22.22
N ASN A 271 -30.32 -25.07 -21.32
CA ASN A 271 -30.75 -26.29 -20.62
C ASN A 271 -31.90 -26.01 -19.65
N ASP A 272 -31.79 -24.95 -18.85
CA ASP A 272 -32.83 -24.54 -17.89
C ASP A 272 -34.13 -24.18 -18.61
N ARG A 273 -34.04 -23.50 -19.76
CA ARG A 273 -35.19 -23.21 -20.64
C ARG A 273 -35.85 -24.48 -21.18
N LYS A 274 -35.07 -25.47 -21.64
CA LYS A 274 -35.59 -26.76 -22.10
C LYS A 274 -36.25 -27.54 -20.97
N LEU A 275 -35.68 -27.51 -19.77
CA LEU A 275 -36.23 -28.13 -18.57
C LEU A 275 -37.57 -27.49 -18.17
N PHE A 276 -37.65 -26.16 -18.22
CA PHE A 276 -38.90 -25.44 -17.96
C PHE A 276 -40.00 -25.81 -18.98
N GLU A 277 -39.67 -25.84 -20.27
CA GLU A 277 -40.60 -26.22 -21.33
C GLU A 277 -41.10 -27.66 -21.16
N LEU A 278 -40.20 -28.61 -20.86
CA LEU A 278 -40.55 -30.01 -20.62
C LEU A 278 -41.48 -30.17 -19.39
N ASN A 279 -41.17 -29.46 -18.29
CA ASN A 279 -42.01 -29.46 -17.09
C ASN A 279 -43.39 -28.85 -17.36
N PHE A 280 -43.46 -27.79 -18.16
CA PHE A 280 -44.72 -27.17 -18.57
C PHE A 280 -45.57 -28.14 -19.41
N GLN A 281 -44.98 -28.81 -20.41
CA GLN A 281 -45.65 -29.80 -21.24
C GLN A 281 -46.19 -30.97 -20.39
N HIS A 282 -45.35 -31.55 -19.51
CA HIS A 282 -45.76 -32.61 -18.60
C HIS A 282 -46.95 -32.18 -17.70
N ARG A 283 -46.94 -30.94 -17.19
CA ARG A 283 -48.05 -30.42 -16.37
C ARG A 283 -49.34 -30.21 -17.16
N VAL A 284 -49.26 -29.81 -18.43
CA VAL A 284 -50.42 -29.71 -19.34
C VAL A 284 -50.99 -31.11 -19.61
N GLU A 285 -50.13 -32.09 -19.89
CA GLU A 285 -50.54 -33.49 -20.09
C GLU A 285 -51.22 -34.09 -18.86
N GLU A 286 -50.63 -33.89 -17.68
CA GLU A 286 -51.18 -34.31 -16.37
C GLU A 286 -52.59 -33.75 -16.14
N ILE A 287 -52.79 -32.44 -16.34
CA ILE A 287 -54.11 -31.80 -16.24
C ILE A 287 -55.08 -32.37 -17.29
N SER A 288 -54.61 -32.68 -18.50
CA SER A 288 -55.45 -33.30 -19.53
C SER A 288 -55.89 -34.72 -19.15
N PHE A 289 -55.01 -35.48 -18.51
CA PHE A 289 -55.27 -36.83 -18.03
C PHE A 289 -56.26 -36.81 -16.86
N GLU A 290 -56.07 -35.92 -15.88
CA GLU A 290 -57.03 -35.70 -14.80
C GLU A 290 -58.44 -35.38 -15.32
N ARG A 291 -58.55 -34.48 -16.31
CA ARG A 291 -59.85 -34.13 -16.93
C ARG A 291 -60.51 -35.34 -17.58
N LYS A 292 -59.77 -36.13 -18.36
CA LYS A 292 -60.26 -37.37 -18.98
C LYS A 292 -60.73 -38.38 -17.93
N MET A 293 -59.97 -38.56 -16.85
CA MET A 293 -60.33 -39.47 -15.74
C MET A 293 -61.58 -39.01 -14.98
N ARG A 294 -61.75 -37.69 -14.75
CA ARG A 294 -62.97 -37.13 -14.16
C ARG A 294 -64.19 -37.35 -15.07
N GLN A 295 -64.05 -37.10 -16.38
CA GLN A 295 -65.14 -37.33 -17.34
C GLN A 295 -65.53 -38.82 -17.41
N MET A 296 -64.55 -39.74 -17.45
CA MET A 296 -64.83 -41.19 -17.43
C MET A 296 -65.58 -41.63 -16.17
N LYS A 297 -65.24 -41.04 -15.01
CA LYS A 297 -65.99 -41.29 -13.76
C LYS A 297 -67.43 -40.77 -13.84
N LEU A 298 -67.63 -39.56 -14.38
CA LEU A 298 -68.97 -38.97 -14.54
C LEU A 298 -69.85 -39.81 -15.47
N ASN A 299 -69.33 -40.18 -16.64
CA ASN A 299 -70.06 -41.01 -17.60
C ASN A 299 -70.47 -42.39 -17.00
N ARG A 300 -69.63 -42.97 -16.12
CA ARG A 300 -69.96 -44.21 -15.41
C ARG A 300 -71.05 -44.05 -14.36
N LEU A 301 -71.13 -42.90 -13.71
CA LEU A 301 -72.21 -42.60 -12.75
C LEU A 301 -73.53 -42.41 -13.50
N GLN A 302 -73.52 -41.65 -14.59
CA GLN A 302 -74.72 -41.42 -15.42
C GLN A 302 -75.27 -42.73 -16.01
N ALA A 303 -74.40 -43.60 -16.54
CA ALA A 303 -74.82 -44.92 -17.02
C ALA A 303 -75.44 -45.81 -15.90
N ALA A 304 -74.97 -45.67 -14.65
CA ALA A 304 -75.54 -46.40 -13.51
C ALA A 304 -76.85 -45.79 -12.98
N GLU A 305 -77.18 -44.55 -13.33
CA GLU A 305 -78.46 -43.91 -13.04
C GLU A 305 -79.52 -44.20 -14.12
N GLU A 306 -79.10 -44.53 -15.35
CA GLU A 306 -79.98 -44.90 -16.47
C GLU A 306 -80.43 -46.40 -16.45
N ASP A 307 -79.75 -47.25 -15.68
CA ASP A 307 -80.01 -48.70 -15.52
C ASP A 307 -80.96 -49.05 -14.33
N ILE A 308 -81.64 -48.05 -13.72
CA ILE A 308 -82.53 -48.19 -12.54
C ILE A 308 -83.99 -47.80 -12.88
#